data_AF-A0A6B3F1Z9-F1
#
_entry.id   AF-A0A6B3F1Z9-F1
#
_cell.length_a   1.000
_cell.length_b   1.000
_cell.length_c   1.000
_cell.angle_alpha   90.00
_cell.angle_beta   90.00
_cell.angle_gamma   90.00
#
_symmetry.space_group_name_H-M   'P 1'
#
loop_
_entity.id
_entity.type
_entity.pdbx_description
1 polymer ?
#
loop_
_entity_poly.entity_id
_entity_poly.type
_entity_poly.pdbx_seq_one_letter_code
_entity_poly.pdbx_strand_id
1 'polypeptide(L)'
;GHPSEHERLVHGLAAGRPGALWTDDVRCPVHVEDLAAALCELAVGDGAGVVHLGGAEALSRYELGTLLAVRDGLDAGALRAGTRPSGPSAIRLVPGPQTRRV
;
A
#
# COMPACT_ATOMS: atom_id res chain seq x y z
N GLY A 1 7.45 -16.02 6.17
CA GLY A 1 6.10 -15.43 6.05
C GLY A 1 5.58 -15.70 4.66
N HIS A 2 4.26 -15.76 4.48
CA HIS A 2 3.67 -15.81 3.13
C HIS A 2 3.80 -14.43 2.48
N PRO A 3 4.07 -14.34 1.16
CA PRO A 3 4.14 -13.05 0.49
C PRO A 3 2.79 -12.33 0.59
N SER A 4 2.83 -11.01 0.63
CA SER A 4 1.65 -10.16 0.47
C SER A 4 1.13 -10.21 -0.97
N GLU A 5 -0.11 -9.74 -1.18
CA GLU A 5 -0.66 -9.54 -2.52
C GLU A 5 0.22 -8.62 -3.38
N HIS A 6 0.84 -7.60 -2.76
CA HIS A 6 1.72 -6.65 -3.44
C HIS A 6 3.00 -7.32 -3.92
N GLU A 7 3.62 -8.16 -3.09
CA GLU A 7 4.81 -8.94 -3.46
C GLU A 7 4.49 -9.96 -4.55
N ARG A 8 3.38 -10.70 -4.43
CA ARG A 8 2.94 -11.63 -5.49
C ARG A 8 2.73 -10.94 -6.83
N LEU A 9 2.16 -9.73 -6.81
CA LEU A 9 1.96 -8.93 -8.01
C LEU A 9 3.30 -8.56 -8.65
N VAL A 10 4.25 -8.03 -7.87
CA VAL A 10 5.58 -7.64 -8.36
C VAL A 10 6.32 -8.82 -8.96
N HIS A 11 6.36 -9.96 -8.26
CA HIS A 11 6.98 -11.19 -8.76
C HIS A 11 6.36 -11.65 -10.08
N GLY A 12 5.02 -11.65 -10.16
CA GLY A 12 4.32 -12.01 -11.38
C GLY A 12 4.66 -11.10 -12.57
N LEU A 13 4.69 -9.79 -12.35
CA LEU A 13 5.01 -8.80 -13.39
C LEU A 13 6.47 -8.90 -13.84
N ALA A 14 7.41 -9.04 -12.89
CA ALA A 14 8.83 -9.25 -13.19
C ALA A 14 9.07 -10.56 -13.96
N ALA A 15 8.25 -11.60 -13.71
CA ALA A 15 8.25 -12.85 -14.47
C ALA A 15 7.55 -12.77 -15.84
N GLY A 16 7.17 -11.56 -16.30
CA GLY A 16 6.60 -11.35 -17.63
C GLY A 16 5.07 -11.47 -17.70
N ARG A 17 4.35 -11.56 -16.57
CA ARG A 17 2.89 -11.47 -16.58
C ARG A 17 2.47 -10.11 -17.17
N PRO A 18 1.47 -10.05 -18.06
CA PRO A 18 0.95 -8.78 -18.57
C PRO A 18 0.43 -7.88 -17.43
N GLY A 19 0.75 -6.59 -17.50
CA GLY A 19 0.27 -5.58 -16.57
C GLY A 19 1.26 -4.44 -16.38
N ALA A 20 0.88 -3.50 -15.52
CA ALA A 20 1.70 -2.37 -15.12
C ALA A 20 1.44 -2.02 -13.65
N LEU A 21 2.40 -1.34 -13.03
CA LEU A 21 2.24 -0.69 -11.73
C LEU A 21 1.97 0.80 -11.94
N TRP A 22 1.07 1.33 -11.13
CA TRP A 22 0.54 2.68 -11.33
C TRP A 22 1.41 3.75 -10.67
N THR A 23 1.75 4.79 -11.43
CA THR A 23 2.50 5.96 -10.94
C THR A 23 1.61 6.97 -10.23
N ASP A 24 0.29 6.89 -10.43
CA ASP A 24 -0.73 7.76 -9.83
C ASP A 24 -1.43 7.14 -8.61
N ASP A 25 -0.97 5.97 -8.12
CA ASP A 25 -1.44 5.34 -6.88
C ASP A 25 -0.41 5.50 -5.76
N VAL A 26 -0.50 6.61 -5.03
CA VAL A 26 0.44 6.95 -3.94
C VAL A 26 -0.05 6.43 -2.58
N ARG A 27 0.86 5.82 -1.80
CA ARG A 27 0.64 5.31 -0.43
C ARG A 27 1.87 5.56 0.44
N CYS A 28 1.79 5.25 1.73
CA CYS A 28 2.92 5.31 2.66
C CYS A 28 3.19 3.94 3.29
N PRO A 29 3.88 3.02 2.58
CA PRO A 29 4.14 1.66 3.06
C PRO A 29 4.94 1.69 4.36
N VAL A 30 4.48 0.98 5.39
CA VAL A 30 5.17 0.86 6.68
C VAL A 30 5.80 -0.53 6.81
N HIS A 31 7.04 -0.60 7.28
CA HIS A 31 7.66 -1.88 7.61
C HIS A 31 6.97 -2.50 8.83
N VAL A 32 6.82 -3.82 8.84
CA VAL A 32 6.05 -4.50 9.92
C VAL A 32 6.70 -4.34 11.28
N GLU A 33 8.04 -4.34 11.33
CA GLU A 33 8.79 -4.17 12.59
C GLU A 33 8.63 -2.74 13.13
N ASP A 34 8.69 -1.73 12.26
CA ASP A 34 8.49 -0.34 12.65
C ASP A 34 7.05 -0.10 13.14
N LEU A 35 6.07 -0.69 12.43
CA LEU A 35 4.68 -0.64 12.86
C LEU A 35 4.48 -1.32 14.22
N ALA A 36 5.09 -2.49 14.44
CA ALA A 36 5.00 -3.20 15.70
C ALA A 36 5.63 -2.40 16.85
N ALA A 37 6.80 -1.81 16.62
CA ALA A 37 7.46 -0.93 17.59
C ALA A 37 6.56 0.27 17.95
N ALA A 38 6.03 0.97 16.94
CA ALA A 38 5.13 2.10 17.15
C ALA A 38 3.86 1.70 17.92
N LEU A 39 3.30 0.52 17.65
CA LEU A 39 2.15 -0.01 18.39
C LEU A 39 2.51 -0.32 19.86
N CYS A 40 3.69 -0.89 20.12
CA CYS A 40 4.17 -1.12 21.48
C CYS A 40 4.36 0.19 22.25
N GLU A 41 4.92 1.22 21.62
CA GLU A 41 5.08 2.56 22.22
C GLU A 41 3.71 3.17 22.57
N LEU A 42 2.75 3.12 21.65
CA LEU A 42 1.39 3.63 21.88
C LEU A 42 0.66 2.87 22.99
N ALA A 43 0.86 1.55 23.10
CA ALA A 43 0.20 0.73 24.10
C ALA A 43 0.70 0.99 25.53
N VAL A 44 1.94 1.47 25.69
CA VAL A 44 2.57 1.74 26.99
C VAL A 44 2.46 3.22 27.38
N GLY A 45 2.28 4.12 26.41
CA GLY A 45 2.12 5.55 26.66
C GLY A 45 0.71 5.96 27.09
N ASP A 46 0.57 7.23 27.48
CA ASP A 46 -0.70 7.83 27.92
C ASP A 46 -1.54 8.41 26.75
N GLY A 47 -1.21 8.03 25.51
CA GLY A 47 -1.89 8.54 24.31
C GLY A 47 -3.31 8.00 24.19
N ALA A 48 -4.29 8.89 23.92
CA ALA A 48 -5.68 8.52 23.72
C ALA A 48 -6.22 9.05 22.38
N GLY A 49 -7.14 8.29 21.77
CA GLY A 49 -7.79 8.66 20.52
C GLY A 49 -7.35 7.83 19.31
N VAL A 50 -7.69 8.30 18.11
CA VAL A 50 -7.36 7.63 16.85
C VAL A 50 -6.02 8.13 16.34
N VAL A 51 -5.09 7.21 16.06
CA VAL A 51 -3.76 7.49 15.50
C VAL A 51 -3.62 6.78 14.15
N HIS A 52 -3.10 7.49 13.15
CA HIS A 52 -2.76 6.91 11.85
C HIS A 52 -1.26 6.63 11.80
N LEU A 53 -0.89 5.36 11.55
CA LEU A 53 0.49 4.93 11.39
C LEU A 53 0.74 4.54 9.94
N GLY A 54 1.72 5.18 9.32
CA GLY A 54 2.16 4.91 7.94
C GLY A 54 3.66 5.09 7.82
N GLY A 55 4.24 4.63 6.72
CA GLY A 55 5.65 4.83 6.44
C GLY A 55 6.01 6.31 6.27
N ALA A 56 7.30 6.62 6.42
CA ALA A 56 7.81 7.97 6.27
C ALA A 56 7.76 8.47 4.81
N GLU A 57 7.81 7.55 3.84
CA GLU A 57 7.89 7.88 2.43
C GLU A 57 6.55 7.68 1.72
N ALA A 58 6.10 8.72 1.00
CA ALA A 58 5.00 8.62 0.08
C ALA A 58 5.51 8.08 -1.27
N LEU A 59 5.07 6.87 -1.62
CA LEU A 59 5.53 6.14 -2.78
C LEU A 59 4.34 5.80 -3.69
N SER A 60 4.53 5.98 -4.99
CA SER A 60 3.67 5.36 -5.98
C SER A 60 3.80 3.83 -5.94
N ARG A 61 2.78 3.13 -6.44
CA ARG A 61 2.81 1.68 -6.55
C ARG A 61 3.98 1.19 -7.43
N TYR A 62 4.35 1.97 -8.45
CA TYR A 62 5.50 1.66 -9.29
C TYR A 62 6.83 1.78 -8.52
N GLU A 63 7.02 2.85 -7.74
CA GLU A 63 8.22 3.02 -6.92
C GLU A 63 8.34 1.92 -5.86
N LEU A 64 7.25 1.61 -5.16
CA LEU A 64 7.22 0.49 -4.21
C LEU A 64 7.56 -0.85 -4.90
N GLY A 65 6.99 -1.11 -6.09
CA GLY A 65 7.29 -2.34 -6.81
C GLY A 65 8.75 -2.45 -7.25
N THR A 66 9.37 -1.34 -7.62
CA THR A 66 10.80 -1.27 -7.95
C THR A 66 11.66 -1.61 -6.74
N LEU A 67 11.34 -1.06 -5.57
CA LEU A 67 12.03 -1.38 -4.31
C LEU A 67 11.88 -2.86 -3.93
N LEU A 68 10.68 -3.42 -4.08
CA LEU A 68 10.43 -4.84 -3.83
C LEU A 68 11.21 -5.75 -4.80
N ALA A 69 11.28 -5.40 -6.08
CA ALA A 69 12.06 -6.15 -7.06
C ALA A 69 13.56 -6.14 -6.72
N VAL A 70 14.12 -4.97 -6.37
CA VAL A 70 15.52 -4.87 -5.94
C VAL A 70 15.78 -5.69 -4.69
N ARG A 71 14.92 -5.57 -3.67
CA ARG A 71 15.02 -6.33 -2.41
C ARG A 71 15.03 -7.84 -2.66
N ASP A 72 14.21 -8.31 -3.59
CA ASP A 72 14.02 -9.73 -3.86
C ASP A 72 14.94 -10.29 -4.97
N GLY A 73 15.84 -9.47 -5.53
CA GLY A 73 16.77 -9.88 -6.59
C GLY A 73 16.11 -10.10 -7.96
N LEU A 74 14.98 -9.45 -8.22
CA LEU A 74 14.26 -9.49 -9.49
C LEU A 74 14.73 -8.37 -10.43
N ASP A 75 14.52 -8.54 -11.74
CA ASP A 75 14.77 -7.48 -12.72
C ASP A 75 13.72 -6.36 -12.60
N ALA A 76 14.09 -5.27 -11.94
CA ALA A 76 13.26 -4.08 -11.83
C ALA A 76 12.96 -3.43 -13.19
N GLY A 77 13.84 -3.59 -14.20
CA GLY A 77 13.65 -3.08 -15.56
C GLY A 77 12.51 -3.78 -16.32
N ALA A 78 12.10 -4.98 -15.87
CA ALA A 78 10.95 -5.69 -16.41
C ALA A 78 9.61 -5.09 -15.96
N LEU A 79 9.59 -4.32 -14.88
CA LEU A 79 8.37 -3.70 -14.37
C LEU A 79 7.96 -2.51 -15.26
N ARG A 80 6.70 -2.50 -15.69
CA ARG A 80 6.15 -1.40 -16.49
C ARG A 80 5.41 -0.41 -15.62
N ALA A 81 5.72 0.88 -15.82
CA ALA A 81 4.92 1.98 -15.29
C ALA A 81 3.65 2.17 -16.13
N GLY A 82 2.59 2.65 -15.50
CA GLY A 82 1.38 3.11 -16.17
C GLY A 82 0.57 4.05 -15.29
N THR A 83 -0.49 4.62 -15.82
CA THR A 83 -1.50 5.35 -15.05
C THR A 83 -2.78 4.54 -15.01
N ARG A 84 -3.64 4.81 -14.02
CA ARG A 84 -4.95 4.15 -14.00
C ARG A 84 -5.78 4.60 -15.21
N PRO A 85 -6.62 3.70 -15.77
CA PRO A 85 -7.64 4.12 -16.70
C PRO A 85 -8.53 5.19 -16.05
N SER A 86 -8.67 6.35 -16.69
CA SER A 86 -9.57 7.39 -16.19
C SER A 86 -11.02 6.97 -16.42
N GLY A 87 -11.85 7.07 -15.39
CA GLY A 87 -13.29 6.81 -15.49
C GLY A 87 -13.93 6.79 -14.11
N PRO A 88 -15.25 6.96 -14.01
CA PRO A 88 -15.93 6.89 -12.73
C PRO A 88 -15.69 5.51 -12.12
N SER A 89 -15.08 5.48 -10.93
CA SER A 89 -15.09 4.26 -10.12
C SER A 89 -16.54 3.98 -9.76
N ALA A 90 -17.03 2.75 -9.99
CA ALA A 90 -18.38 2.34 -9.64
C ALA A 90 -18.54 2.15 -8.11
N ILE A 91 -18.05 3.11 -7.32
CA ILE A 91 -18.19 3.14 -5.88
C ILE A 91 -19.56 3.72 -5.58
N ARG A 92 -20.46 2.87 -5.07
CA ARG A 92 -21.74 3.30 -4.51
C ARG A 92 -21.55 3.50 -3.01
N LEU A 93 -21.66 4.74 -2.53
CA LEU A 93 -21.74 4.98 -1.10
C LEU A 93 -23.04 4.34 -0.59
N VAL A 94 -22.92 3.40 0.34
CA VAL A 94 -24.08 2.91 1.09
C VAL A 94 -24.31 3.92 2.21
N PRO A 95 -25.51 4.52 2.33
CA PRO A 95 -25.80 5.42 3.44
C PRO A 95 -25.57 4.71 4.77
N GLY A 96 -24.79 5.31 5.66
CA GLY A 96 -24.63 4.83 7.02
C GLY A 96 -25.93 5.00 7.83
N PRO A 97 -26.10 4.26 8.93
CA PRO A 97 -27.23 4.45 9.83
C PRO A 97 -27.24 5.88 10.38
N GLN A 98 -28.34 6.60 10.16
CA GLN A 98 -28.55 7.95 10.67
C GLN A 98 -28.80 7.89 12.18
N THR A 99 -27.80 8.19 13.00
CA THR A 99 -28.02 8.41 14.44
C THR A 99 -28.76 9.72 14.64
N ARG A 100 -30.07 9.64 14.95
CA ARG A 100 -30.83 10.80 15.45
C ARG A 100 -30.18 11.29 16.74
N ARG A 101 -29.71 12.55 16.75
CA ARG A 101 -29.47 13.26 18.02
C ARG A 101 -30.82 13.58 18.64
N VAL A 102 -30.97 13.22 19.91
CA VAL A 102 -32.09 13.58 20.80
C VAL A 102 -31.91 15.02 21.25
#